data_AF-A0A1X1YTX6-F1
#
_entry.id   AF-A0A1X1YTX6-F1
#
_cell.length_a   1.000
_cell.length_b   1.000
_cell.length_c   1.000
_cell.angle_alpha   90.00
_cell.angle_beta   90.00
_cell.angle_gamma   90.00
#
_symmetry.space_group_name_H-M   'P 1'
#
loop_
_entity.id
_entity.type
_entity.pdbx_description
1 polymer ?
#
loop_
_entity_poly.entity_id
_entity_poly.type
_entity_poly.pdbx_seq_one_letter_code
_entity_poly.pdbx_strand_id
1 'polypeptide(L)'
;MTLAATAADYSWWRTWHPEWAEAHCVTLISDIAAEDVIRSLGATIRASVRGIDALCELAVEHWPQGYDPSRAVIGVTEIDRRWTLIAEINGFVGVTERLIGPMSAGRTIVSHFSNINAVHRFHWWRDGRLLVDFDLLFPAERFGADPAALSDDIREVGLPLETDPDDLAGIDFHAAGFALAERITEVACTPDLFERSDFLVADVAIPSGEEQQRYGEALRATWGHPATW
;
A
#
# COMPACT_ATOMS: atom_id res chain seq x y z
N MET A 1 8.44 -25.85 7.27
CA MET A 1 7.29 -25.19 6.62
C MET A 1 6.89 -24.07 7.54
N THR A 2 7.25 -22.83 7.21
CA THR A 2 6.67 -21.66 7.87
C THR A 2 5.19 -21.67 7.50
N LEU A 3 4.30 -21.54 8.48
CA LEU A 3 2.87 -21.39 8.19
C LEU A 3 2.69 -20.07 7.43
N ALA A 4 1.84 -20.05 6.41
CA ALA A 4 1.56 -18.84 5.67
C ALA A 4 0.80 -17.84 6.55
N ALA A 5 1.10 -16.55 6.41
CA ALA A 5 0.55 -15.49 7.26
C ALA A 5 -0.98 -15.42 7.18
N THR A 6 -1.59 -15.05 8.30
CA THR A 6 -3.03 -14.85 8.47
C THR A 6 -3.29 -13.52 9.16
N ALA A 7 -4.53 -13.02 9.12
CA ALA A 7 -4.89 -11.80 9.85
C ALA A 7 -4.58 -11.87 11.36
N ALA A 8 -4.55 -13.07 11.96
CA ALA A 8 -4.21 -13.22 13.37
C ALA A 8 -2.77 -12.79 13.69
N ASP A 9 -1.83 -12.95 12.74
CA ASP A 9 -0.41 -12.58 12.93
C ASP A 9 -0.21 -11.05 12.99
N TYR A 10 -1.21 -10.30 12.51
CA TYR A 10 -1.21 -8.83 12.44
C TYR A 10 -2.26 -8.18 13.33
N SER A 11 -2.90 -8.93 14.24
CA SER A 11 -3.96 -8.40 15.12
C SER A 11 -3.49 -7.31 16.09
N TRP A 12 -2.17 -7.15 16.24
CA TRP A 12 -1.55 -6.10 17.04
C TRP A 12 -1.64 -4.71 16.39
N TRP A 13 -1.79 -4.63 15.06
CA TRP A 13 -1.66 -3.39 14.27
C TRP A 13 -2.46 -2.23 14.84
N ARG A 14 -3.77 -2.45 15.04
CA ARG A 14 -4.71 -1.41 15.52
C ARG A 14 -4.43 -0.92 16.94
N THR A 15 -3.74 -1.73 17.74
CA THR A 15 -3.42 -1.39 19.14
C THR A 15 -2.02 -0.83 19.32
N TRP A 16 -1.12 -1.10 18.37
CA TRP A 16 0.27 -0.68 18.44
C TRP A 16 0.46 0.78 18.04
N HIS A 17 -0.20 1.22 16.95
CA HIS A 17 -0.17 2.61 16.47
C HIS A 17 -1.57 3.05 15.99
N PRO A 18 -2.51 3.33 16.91
CA PRO A 18 -3.92 3.56 16.57
C PRO A 18 -4.14 4.71 15.58
N GLU A 19 -3.40 5.80 15.73
CA GLU A 19 -3.46 6.97 14.84
C GLU A 19 -3.05 6.63 13.41
N TRP A 20 -2.08 5.74 13.25
CA TRP A 20 -1.67 5.28 11.93
C TRP A 20 -2.69 4.29 11.35
N ALA A 21 -3.23 3.40 12.19
CA ALA A 21 -4.22 2.43 11.76
C ALA A 21 -5.52 3.06 11.25
N GLU A 22 -5.91 4.26 11.70
CA GLU A 22 -7.09 4.98 11.20
C GLU A 22 -6.99 5.34 9.71
N ALA A 23 -5.79 5.69 9.24
CA ALA A 23 -5.52 5.95 7.84
C ALA A 23 -4.07 5.66 7.49
N HIS A 24 -3.84 4.66 6.64
CA HIS A 24 -2.50 4.25 6.23
C HIS A 24 -2.46 3.82 4.78
N CYS A 25 -1.27 3.91 4.20
CA CYS A 25 -0.90 3.08 3.06
C CYS A 25 0.46 2.46 3.33
N VAL A 26 0.58 1.16 3.05
CA VAL A 26 1.84 0.42 3.11
C VAL A 26 2.04 -0.23 1.76
N THR A 27 3.22 0.01 1.18
CA THR A 27 3.57 -0.49 -0.16
C THR A 27 4.94 -1.16 -0.12
N LEU A 28 5.03 -2.36 -0.68
CA LEU A 28 6.27 -3.11 -0.87
C LEU A 28 6.59 -3.19 -2.37
N ILE A 29 7.80 -2.79 -2.75
CA ILE A 29 8.28 -2.78 -4.14
C ILE A 29 9.54 -3.63 -4.25
N SER A 30 9.56 -4.63 -5.13
CA SER A 30 10.74 -5.47 -5.33
C SER A 30 11.82 -4.75 -6.13
N ASP A 31 13.09 -5.04 -5.85
CA ASP A 31 14.23 -4.72 -6.72
C ASP A 31 14.35 -3.22 -7.11
N ILE A 32 14.18 -2.33 -6.14
CA ILE A 32 14.38 -0.89 -6.28
C ILE A 32 14.99 -0.33 -4.99
N ALA A 33 15.90 0.65 -5.09
CA ALA A 33 16.45 1.33 -3.92
C ALA A 33 15.50 2.43 -3.41
N ALA A 34 15.60 2.80 -2.13
CA ALA A 34 14.72 3.81 -1.53
C ALA A 34 14.82 5.18 -2.24
N GLU A 35 16.03 5.60 -2.62
CA GLU A 35 16.24 6.85 -3.37
C GLU A 35 15.63 6.79 -4.77
N ASP A 36 15.65 5.61 -5.41
CA ASP A 36 15.10 5.41 -6.75
C ASP A 36 13.57 5.48 -6.73
N VAL A 37 12.92 4.97 -5.68
CA VAL A 37 11.47 5.14 -5.46
C VAL A 37 11.11 6.62 -5.40
N ILE A 38 11.81 7.38 -4.55
CA ILE A 38 11.57 8.83 -4.38
C ILE A 38 11.78 9.57 -5.70
N ARG A 39 12.82 9.21 -6.47
CA ARG A 39 13.08 9.79 -7.79
C ARG A 39 12.01 9.44 -8.81
N SER A 40 11.52 8.19 -8.83
CA SER A 40 10.44 7.75 -9.72
C SER A 40 9.12 8.49 -9.44
N LEU A 41 8.89 8.89 -8.20
CA LEU A 41 7.75 9.73 -7.81
C LEU A 41 7.95 11.22 -8.14
N GLY A 42 9.10 11.61 -8.70
CA GLY A 42 9.44 13.01 -8.95
C GLY A 42 9.61 13.84 -7.68
N ALA A 43 9.81 13.18 -6.54
CA ALA A 43 9.93 13.81 -5.24
C ALA A 43 11.40 14.10 -4.90
N THR A 44 11.62 14.90 -3.86
CA THR A 44 12.96 15.17 -3.31
C THR A 44 13.01 14.73 -1.86
N ILE A 45 14.14 14.13 -1.47
CA ILE A 45 14.39 13.75 -0.08
C ILE A 45 14.43 15.02 0.76
N ARG A 46 13.55 15.07 1.76
CA ARG A 46 13.41 16.17 2.71
C ARG A 46 14.24 15.93 3.97
N ALA A 47 14.23 14.70 4.48
CA ALA A 47 14.87 14.32 5.73
C ALA A 47 15.23 12.82 5.74
N SER A 48 16.04 12.43 6.73
CA SER A 48 16.19 11.04 7.13
C SER A 48 15.91 10.95 8.63
N VAL A 49 15.02 10.03 9.01
CA VAL A 49 14.59 9.82 10.39
C VAL A 49 14.63 8.35 10.75
N ARG A 50 14.82 8.04 12.03
CA ARG A 50 14.82 6.67 12.52
C ARG A 50 13.51 6.39 13.24
N GLY A 51 12.86 5.30 12.85
CA GLY A 51 11.63 4.81 13.47
C GLY A 51 10.37 5.55 13.01
N ILE A 52 9.25 4.85 13.14
CA ILE A 52 7.95 5.33 12.69
C ILE A 52 7.46 6.58 13.43
N ASP A 53 7.74 6.71 14.73
CA ASP A 53 7.26 7.88 15.50
C ASP A 53 7.79 9.20 14.93
N ALA A 54 9.08 9.23 14.58
CA ALA A 54 9.70 10.40 13.96
C ALA A 54 9.17 10.66 12.53
N LEU A 55 8.77 9.62 11.80
CA LEU A 55 8.09 9.77 10.51
C LEU A 55 6.67 10.34 10.70
N CYS A 56 5.91 9.83 11.69
CA CYS A 56 4.57 10.32 12.02
C CYS A 56 4.59 11.81 12.39
N GLU A 57 5.55 12.24 13.22
CA GLU A 57 5.72 13.65 13.59
C GLU A 57 5.88 14.55 12.35
N LEU A 58 6.69 14.13 11.37
CA LEU A 58 6.88 14.87 10.12
C LEU A 58 5.63 14.84 9.22
N ALA A 59 4.92 13.71 9.16
CA ALA A 59 3.73 13.56 8.33
C ALA A 59 2.57 14.47 8.77
N VAL A 60 2.47 14.75 10.08
CA VAL A 60 1.38 15.57 10.66
C VAL A 60 1.76 17.03 10.93
N GLU A 61 3.02 17.41 10.72
CA GLU A 61 3.56 18.75 11.06
C GLU A 61 2.72 19.90 10.47
N HIS A 62 2.16 19.70 9.27
CA HIS A 62 1.38 20.72 8.54
C HIS A 62 -0.14 20.65 8.77
N TRP A 63 -0.62 19.69 9.55
CA TRP A 63 -2.07 19.52 9.77
C TRP A 63 -2.72 20.69 10.53
N PRO A 64 -2.07 21.36 11.50
CA PRO A 64 -2.64 22.55 12.14
C PRO A 64 -2.96 23.70 11.16
N GLN A 65 -2.32 23.73 9.99
CA GLN A 65 -2.53 24.72 8.94
C GLN A 65 -3.59 24.28 7.92
N GLY A 66 -4.08 23.04 8.03
CA GLY A 66 -5.05 22.43 7.14
C GLY A 66 -4.47 21.26 6.33
N TYR A 67 -5.31 20.28 6.01
CA TYR A 67 -4.94 19.16 5.15
C TYR A 67 -4.89 19.59 3.67
N ASP A 68 -3.76 19.35 3.01
CA ASP A 68 -3.57 19.57 1.58
C ASP A 68 -3.59 18.23 0.83
N PRO A 69 -4.71 17.87 0.15
CA PRO A 69 -4.82 16.60 -0.56
C PRO A 69 -3.95 16.52 -1.82
N SER A 70 -3.30 17.62 -2.23
CA SER A 70 -2.40 17.63 -3.39
C SER A 70 -0.98 17.20 -3.04
N ARG A 71 -0.70 16.89 -1.76
CA ARG A 71 0.62 16.44 -1.30
C ARG A 71 0.48 15.28 -0.30
N ALA A 72 1.42 14.35 -0.34
CA ALA A 72 1.56 13.28 0.64
C ALA A 72 2.98 13.25 1.19
N VAL A 73 3.12 12.93 2.48
CA VAL A 73 4.42 12.65 3.09
C VAL A 73 4.60 11.14 3.13
N ILE A 74 5.73 10.66 2.60
CA ILE A 74 6.08 9.24 2.61
C ILE A 74 7.39 9.02 3.36
N GLY A 75 7.50 7.89 4.06
CA GLY A 75 8.76 7.33 4.53
C GLY A 75 9.15 6.12 3.69
N VAL A 76 10.39 6.07 3.23
CA VAL A 76 10.89 5.00 2.36
C VAL A 76 12.10 4.32 2.99
N THR A 77 12.11 3.00 3.05
CA THR A 77 13.24 2.23 3.60
C THR A 77 13.45 0.91 2.85
N GLU A 78 14.68 0.40 2.83
CA GLU A 78 15.03 -0.86 2.19
C GLU A 78 14.96 -2.03 3.18
N ILE A 79 14.48 -3.17 2.72
CA ILE A 79 14.34 -4.43 3.47
C ILE A 79 15.16 -5.50 2.74
N ASP A 80 16.19 -6.01 3.43
CA ASP A 80 17.06 -7.09 2.97
C ASP A 80 17.61 -6.93 1.54
N ARG A 81 17.74 -5.68 1.06
CA ARG A 81 18.16 -5.29 -0.30
C ARG A 81 17.31 -5.87 -1.44
N ARG A 82 16.15 -6.45 -1.12
CA ARG A 82 15.24 -7.09 -2.09
C ARG A 82 13.93 -6.36 -2.22
N TRP A 83 13.49 -5.73 -1.14
CA TRP A 83 12.25 -4.98 -1.09
C TRP A 83 12.52 -3.57 -0.61
N THR A 84 11.71 -2.64 -1.08
CA THR A 84 11.61 -1.29 -0.53
C THR A 84 10.19 -1.08 -0.04
N LEU A 85 10.08 -0.59 1.19
CA LEU A 85 8.84 -0.24 1.86
C LEU A 85 8.58 1.25 1.71
N ILE A 86 7.35 1.60 1.35
CA ILE A 86 6.78 2.94 1.54
C ILE A 86 5.77 2.84 2.69
N ALA A 87 5.99 3.64 3.72
CA ALA A 87 5.09 3.82 4.86
C ALA A 87 4.44 5.21 4.78
N GLU A 88 3.11 5.26 4.80
CA GLU A 88 2.34 6.51 4.67
C GLU A 88 1.33 6.64 5.81
N ILE A 89 1.36 7.76 6.52
CA ILE A 89 0.35 8.15 7.52
C ILE A 89 -0.67 9.03 6.79
N ASN A 90 -1.93 8.60 6.77
CA ASN A 90 -3.01 9.26 6.03
C ASN A 90 -2.69 9.53 4.55
N GLY A 91 -1.83 8.69 3.95
CA GLY A 91 -1.43 8.76 2.55
C GLY A 91 -2.07 7.67 1.70
N PHE A 92 -1.95 7.81 0.38
CA PHE A 92 -2.56 6.94 -0.61
C PHE A 92 -1.71 6.84 -1.89
N VAL A 93 -0.41 7.17 -1.83
CA VAL A 93 0.51 7.08 -2.97
C VAL A 93 0.55 5.65 -3.49
N GLY A 94 0.65 4.67 -2.59
CA GLY A 94 0.67 3.23 -2.91
C GLY A 94 -0.52 2.71 -3.72
N VAL A 95 -1.67 3.36 -3.64
CA VAL A 95 -2.89 2.99 -4.39
C VAL A 95 -3.25 4.01 -5.47
N THR A 96 -2.39 5.01 -5.69
CA THR A 96 -2.50 5.94 -6.81
C THR A 96 -1.84 5.31 -8.04
N GLU A 97 -2.65 4.67 -8.88
CA GLU A 97 -2.20 3.89 -10.05
C GLU A 97 -1.22 4.69 -10.95
N ARG A 98 -1.46 5.99 -11.11
CA ARG A 98 -0.65 6.92 -11.90
C ARG A 98 0.77 7.10 -11.34
N LEU A 99 0.95 7.00 -10.03
CA LEU A 99 2.25 7.10 -9.37
C LEU A 99 2.98 5.74 -9.37
N ILE A 100 2.26 4.65 -9.12
CA ILE A 100 2.85 3.32 -8.93
C ILE A 100 3.03 2.53 -10.23
N GLY A 101 2.07 2.59 -11.16
CA GLY A 101 2.14 1.82 -12.39
C GLY A 101 3.41 2.06 -13.22
N PRO A 102 3.93 3.30 -13.39
CA PRO A 102 5.18 3.54 -14.13
C PRO A 102 6.42 2.82 -13.59
N MET A 103 6.49 2.54 -12.28
CA MET A 103 7.62 1.82 -11.68
C MET A 103 7.44 0.30 -11.65
N SER A 104 6.25 -0.21 -11.99
CA SER A 104 5.91 -1.63 -11.87
C SER A 104 6.55 -2.55 -12.93
N ALA A 105 7.09 -2.02 -14.02
CA ALA A 105 7.76 -2.82 -15.05
C ALA A 105 8.97 -3.57 -14.48
N GLY A 106 9.05 -4.89 -14.71
CA GLY A 106 10.08 -5.75 -14.15
C GLY A 106 10.04 -5.96 -12.63
N ARG A 107 8.99 -5.51 -11.94
CA ARG A 107 8.88 -5.55 -10.47
C ARG A 107 7.59 -6.20 -9.99
N THR A 108 7.57 -6.60 -8.73
CA THR A 108 6.34 -6.88 -7.98
C THR A 108 6.08 -5.72 -7.04
N ILE A 109 4.86 -5.19 -7.04
CA ILE A 109 4.43 -4.13 -6.11
C ILE A 109 3.14 -4.57 -5.43
N VAL A 110 3.12 -4.51 -4.11
CA VAL A 110 1.93 -4.82 -3.31
C VAL A 110 1.64 -3.65 -2.39
N SER A 111 0.43 -3.12 -2.48
CA SER A 111 -0.01 -2.00 -1.67
C SER A 111 -1.31 -2.35 -0.96
N HIS A 112 -1.43 -1.98 0.30
CA HIS A 112 -2.71 -1.97 0.99
C HIS A 112 -2.94 -0.63 1.68
N PHE A 113 -4.17 -0.17 1.62
CA PHE A 113 -4.60 1.16 2.03
C PHE A 113 -5.84 1.06 2.90
N SER A 114 -5.94 1.94 3.89
CA SER A 114 -7.15 2.15 4.68
C SER A 114 -7.35 3.63 4.95
N ASN A 115 -8.59 4.09 5.06
CA ASN A 115 -8.89 5.44 5.55
C ASN A 115 -10.15 5.49 6.43
N ILE A 116 -10.40 6.67 6.98
CA ILE A 116 -11.55 6.96 7.85
C ILE A 116 -12.92 6.84 7.16
N ASN A 117 -12.96 6.74 5.83
CA ASN A 117 -14.19 6.56 5.06
C ASN A 117 -14.50 5.07 4.81
N ALA A 118 -13.84 4.16 5.52
CA ALA A 118 -13.99 2.71 5.41
C ALA A 118 -13.67 2.17 3.99
N VAL A 119 -12.71 2.78 3.31
CA VAL A 119 -12.14 2.25 2.07
C VAL A 119 -10.90 1.44 2.42
N HIS A 120 -10.86 0.18 2.00
CA HIS A 120 -9.74 -0.73 2.27
C HIS A 120 -9.15 -1.25 0.96
N ARG A 121 -8.33 -0.48 0.25
CA ARG A 121 -7.88 -0.88 -1.10
C ARG A 121 -6.66 -1.80 -1.05
N PHE A 122 -6.62 -2.80 -1.92
CA PHE A 122 -5.46 -3.65 -2.17
C PHE A 122 -5.07 -3.65 -3.65
N HIS A 123 -3.81 -3.38 -3.94
CA HIS A 123 -3.22 -3.45 -5.29
C HIS A 123 -2.12 -4.49 -5.32
N TRP A 124 -2.11 -5.31 -6.37
CA TRP A 124 -0.98 -6.16 -6.71
C TRP A 124 -0.58 -5.93 -8.17
N TRP A 125 0.58 -5.30 -8.36
CA TRP A 125 1.23 -5.17 -9.65
C TRP A 125 2.32 -6.23 -9.83
N ARG A 126 2.44 -6.72 -11.06
CA ARG A 126 3.57 -7.55 -11.48
C ARG A 126 3.93 -7.27 -12.92
N ASP A 127 5.19 -6.95 -13.15
CA ASP A 127 5.78 -6.74 -14.48
C ASP A 127 4.94 -5.79 -15.36
N GLY A 128 4.67 -4.60 -14.84
CA GLY A 128 3.93 -3.59 -15.58
C GLY A 128 2.41 -3.81 -15.59
N ARG A 129 1.88 -4.87 -14.98
CA ARG A 129 0.43 -5.20 -15.02
C ARG A 129 -0.19 -5.13 -13.63
N LEU A 130 -1.35 -4.46 -13.52
CA LEU A 130 -2.18 -4.54 -12.32
C LEU A 130 -2.92 -5.87 -12.36
N LEU A 131 -2.45 -6.85 -11.60
CA LEU A 131 -3.01 -8.20 -11.59
C LEU A 131 -4.31 -8.25 -10.82
N VAL A 132 -4.31 -7.68 -9.62
CA VAL A 132 -5.45 -7.71 -8.69
C VAL A 132 -5.64 -6.32 -8.07
N ASP A 133 -6.88 -5.87 -8.08
CA ASP A 133 -7.34 -4.60 -7.55
C ASP A 133 -8.73 -4.76 -6.93
N PHE A 134 -8.87 -4.52 -5.62
CA PHE A 134 -10.14 -4.67 -4.92
C PHE A 134 -10.17 -3.92 -3.60
N ASP A 135 -11.38 -3.77 -3.06
CA ASP A 135 -11.60 -3.33 -1.69
C ASP A 135 -11.74 -4.57 -0.78
N LEU A 136 -10.98 -4.66 0.31
CA LEU A 136 -11.06 -5.77 1.27
C LEU A 136 -12.46 -5.90 1.91
N LEU A 137 -13.24 -4.81 1.94
CA LEU A 137 -14.64 -4.82 2.37
C LEU A 137 -15.57 -5.48 1.32
N PHE A 138 -15.13 -5.59 0.08
CA PHE A 138 -15.87 -6.21 -1.02
C PHE A 138 -14.98 -7.24 -1.74
N PRO A 139 -14.51 -8.29 -1.05
CA PRO A 139 -13.47 -9.18 -1.58
C PRO A 139 -13.94 -10.01 -2.78
N ALA A 140 -15.25 -10.10 -3.04
CA ALA A 140 -15.80 -10.68 -4.25
C ALA A 140 -15.63 -9.78 -5.50
N GLU A 141 -15.60 -8.46 -5.33
CA GLU A 141 -15.51 -7.46 -6.39
C GLU A 141 -14.05 -7.14 -6.72
N ARG A 142 -13.43 -8.02 -7.51
CA ARG A 142 -12.03 -7.92 -7.91
C ARG A 142 -11.87 -7.59 -9.39
N PHE A 143 -10.88 -6.76 -9.67
CA PHE A 143 -10.52 -6.30 -11.01
C PHE A 143 -9.02 -6.54 -11.27
N GLY A 144 -8.59 -6.37 -12.52
CA GLY A 144 -7.20 -6.52 -12.93
C GLY A 144 -7.00 -7.50 -14.07
N ALA A 145 -5.74 -7.73 -14.42
CA ALA A 145 -5.33 -8.66 -15.46
C ALA A 145 -5.59 -10.13 -15.11
N ASP A 146 -5.63 -10.47 -13.81
CA ASP A 146 -5.96 -11.80 -13.31
C ASP A 146 -6.64 -11.69 -11.92
N PRO A 147 -7.91 -11.27 -11.88
CA PRO A 147 -8.62 -10.95 -10.64
C PRO A 147 -8.83 -12.18 -9.73
N ALA A 148 -8.65 -13.40 -10.25
CA ALA A 148 -8.81 -14.63 -9.49
C ALA A 148 -7.50 -15.11 -8.84
N ALA A 149 -6.35 -14.52 -9.18
CA ALA A 149 -5.02 -15.01 -8.80
C ALA A 149 -4.79 -15.14 -7.29
N LEU A 150 -5.50 -14.37 -6.45
CA LEU A 150 -5.39 -14.40 -4.99
C LEU A 150 -6.58 -15.06 -4.30
N SER A 151 -7.42 -15.83 -5.00
CA SER A 151 -8.68 -16.33 -4.42
C SER A 151 -8.46 -17.23 -3.20
N ASP A 152 -7.44 -18.08 -3.23
CA ASP A 152 -7.15 -18.96 -2.10
C ASP A 152 -6.48 -18.18 -0.96
N ASP A 153 -5.53 -17.30 -1.28
CA ASP A 153 -4.88 -16.43 -0.28
C ASP A 153 -5.88 -15.55 0.46
N ILE A 154 -6.85 -14.95 -0.24
CA ILE A 154 -7.90 -14.12 0.35
C ILE A 154 -8.73 -14.93 1.36
N ARG A 155 -9.13 -16.16 1.01
CA ARG A 155 -9.84 -17.05 1.94
C ARG A 155 -8.97 -17.42 3.14
N GLU A 156 -7.69 -17.73 2.91
CA GLU A 156 -6.77 -18.16 3.95
C GLU A 156 -6.40 -17.04 4.94
N VAL A 157 -6.41 -15.78 4.52
CA VAL A 157 -6.27 -14.65 5.46
C VAL A 157 -7.56 -14.31 6.22
N GLY A 158 -8.65 -15.04 5.94
CA GLY A 158 -9.93 -14.93 6.66
C GLY A 158 -10.95 -14.01 6.00
N LEU A 159 -10.78 -13.65 4.72
CA LEU A 159 -11.76 -12.85 3.98
C LEU A 159 -12.72 -13.77 3.18
N PRO A 160 -14.03 -13.77 3.50
CA PRO A 160 -14.99 -14.61 2.80
C PRO A 160 -15.29 -14.07 1.39
N LEU A 161 -15.20 -14.94 0.37
CA LEU A 161 -15.46 -14.57 -1.03
C LEU A 161 -16.92 -14.77 -1.47
N GLU A 162 -17.71 -15.52 -0.71
CA GLU A 162 -19.02 -16.03 -1.13
C GLU A 162 -20.05 -15.84 -0.01
N THR A 163 -20.13 -14.64 0.58
CA THR A 163 -20.86 -14.47 1.84
C THR A 163 -21.53 -13.09 1.97
N ASP A 164 -22.58 -13.02 2.80
CA ASP A 164 -23.34 -11.81 3.12
C ASP A 164 -22.44 -10.76 3.81
N PRO A 165 -22.62 -9.45 3.54
CA PRO A 165 -21.97 -8.37 4.28
C PRO A 165 -21.96 -8.52 5.81
N ASP A 166 -22.97 -9.17 6.42
CA ASP A 166 -23.00 -9.41 7.87
C ASP A 166 -21.86 -10.33 8.36
N ASP A 167 -21.35 -11.22 7.51
CA ASP A 167 -20.22 -12.12 7.83
C ASP A 167 -18.85 -11.43 7.72
N LEU A 168 -18.83 -10.19 7.26
CA LEU A 168 -17.66 -9.31 7.32
C LEU A 168 -17.56 -8.55 8.65
N ALA A 169 -18.60 -8.58 9.47
CA ALA A 169 -18.62 -7.91 10.77
C ALA A 169 -17.56 -8.52 11.72
N GLY A 170 -16.66 -7.67 12.21
CA GLY A 170 -15.61 -8.08 13.13
C GLY A 170 -14.32 -8.58 12.46
N ILE A 171 -14.25 -8.61 11.13
CA ILE A 171 -13.00 -8.84 10.41
C ILE A 171 -12.07 -7.63 10.60
N ASP A 172 -10.80 -7.92 10.89
CA ASP A 172 -9.74 -6.91 10.89
C ASP A 172 -9.14 -6.78 9.48
N PHE A 173 -9.69 -5.87 8.68
CA PHE A 173 -9.21 -5.61 7.32
C PHE A 173 -7.78 -5.06 7.27
N HIS A 174 -7.34 -4.35 8.32
CA HIS A 174 -5.96 -3.86 8.37
C HIS A 174 -5.00 -5.05 8.45
N ALA A 175 -5.29 -5.97 9.38
CA ALA A 175 -4.49 -7.17 9.58
C ALA A 175 -4.54 -8.12 8.38
N ALA A 176 -5.71 -8.27 7.73
CA ALA A 176 -5.85 -9.05 6.51
C ALA A 176 -5.02 -8.48 5.34
N GLY A 177 -4.95 -7.15 5.21
CA GLY A 177 -4.13 -6.48 4.20
C GLY A 177 -2.64 -6.77 4.37
N PHE A 178 -2.13 -6.71 5.60
CA PHE A 178 -0.74 -7.08 5.89
C PHE A 178 -0.46 -8.56 5.62
N ALA A 179 -1.34 -9.46 6.08
CA ALA A 179 -1.18 -10.89 5.87
C ALA A 179 -1.14 -11.23 4.37
N LEU A 180 -2.05 -10.65 3.58
CA LEU A 180 -2.08 -10.88 2.14
C LEU A 180 -0.82 -10.33 1.45
N ALA A 181 -0.30 -9.18 1.90
CA ALA A 181 0.96 -8.64 1.40
C ALA A 181 2.16 -9.54 1.73
N GLU A 182 2.25 -10.06 2.95
CA GLU A 182 3.32 -11.00 3.34
C GLU A 182 3.26 -12.29 2.50
N ARG A 183 2.07 -12.83 2.23
CA ARG A 183 1.93 -14.06 1.41
C ARG A 183 2.46 -13.89 -0.02
N ILE A 184 2.35 -12.70 -0.59
CA ILE A 184 2.85 -12.41 -1.95
C ILE A 184 4.36 -12.09 -1.95
N THR A 185 4.81 -11.38 -0.92
CA THR A 185 6.16 -10.76 -0.89
C THR A 185 7.18 -11.55 -0.07
N GLU A 186 6.71 -12.44 0.80
CA GLU A 186 7.45 -13.09 1.88
C GLU A 186 8.08 -12.09 2.87
N VAL A 187 7.57 -10.85 2.93
CA VAL A 187 8.03 -9.79 3.84
C VAL A 187 7.02 -9.58 4.95
N ALA A 188 7.46 -9.81 6.19
CA ALA A 188 6.66 -9.51 7.36
C ALA A 188 6.88 -8.06 7.84
N CYS A 189 5.86 -7.22 7.73
CA CYS A 189 5.89 -5.83 8.20
C CYS A 189 5.59 -5.76 9.70
N THR A 190 6.59 -6.07 10.52
CA THR A 190 6.48 -6.16 11.99
C THR A 190 6.67 -4.79 12.69
N PRO A 191 6.30 -4.66 13.97
CA PRO A 191 6.63 -3.46 14.76
C PRO A 191 8.12 -3.14 14.75
N ASP A 192 8.98 -4.15 14.96
CA ASP A 192 10.44 -3.97 15.01
C ASP A 192 10.99 -3.38 13.70
N LEU A 193 10.42 -3.79 12.54
CA LEU A 193 10.76 -3.19 11.25
C LEU A 193 10.46 -1.68 11.27
N PHE A 194 9.25 -1.28 11.61
CA PHE A 194 8.85 0.12 11.60
C PHE A 194 9.57 0.98 12.65
N GLU A 195 9.82 0.44 13.85
CA GLU A 195 10.47 1.17 14.95
C GLU A 195 11.96 1.40 14.71
N ARG A 196 12.62 0.52 13.95
CA ARG A 196 14.08 0.49 13.86
C ARG A 196 14.63 0.87 12.50
N SER A 197 13.79 0.95 11.49
CA SER A 197 14.20 1.37 10.15
C SER A 197 14.63 2.83 10.13
N ASP A 198 15.64 3.11 9.32
CA ASP A 198 15.97 4.48 8.92
C ASP A 198 15.17 4.78 7.65
N PHE A 199 14.26 5.76 7.73
CA PHE A 199 13.40 6.19 6.64
C PHE A 199 14.00 7.42 5.94
N LEU A 200 14.02 7.38 4.62
CA LEU A 200 14.12 8.58 3.79
C LEU A 200 12.72 9.19 3.66
N VAL A 201 12.58 10.45 4.02
CA VAL A 201 11.29 11.16 4.02
C VAL A 201 11.20 12.06 2.80
N ALA A 202 10.08 12.05 2.10
CA ALA A 202 9.85 12.90 0.94
C ALA A 202 8.40 13.41 0.88
N ASP A 203 8.22 14.61 0.33
CA ASP A 203 6.90 15.13 -0.04
C ASP A 203 6.62 14.78 -1.51
N VAL A 204 5.54 14.05 -1.75
CA VAL A 204 5.08 13.63 -3.07
C VAL A 204 3.93 14.52 -3.51
N ALA A 205 3.99 15.05 -4.73
CA ALA A 205 2.85 15.72 -5.35
C ALA A 205 1.84 14.67 -5.83
N ILE A 206 0.58 14.85 -5.45
CA ILE A 206 -0.52 14.01 -5.89
C ILE A 206 -1.04 14.51 -7.24
N PRO A 207 -1.11 13.65 -8.27
CA PRO A 207 -1.68 14.01 -9.57
C PRO A 207 -3.13 14.50 -9.44
N SER A 208 -3.56 15.38 -10.35
CA SER A 208 -4.94 15.87 -10.33
C SER A 208 -5.95 14.73 -10.55
N GLY A 209 -7.20 14.91 -10.14
CA GLY A 209 -8.25 13.92 -10.38
C GLY A 209 -8.46 13.60 -11.86
N GLU A 210 -8.32 14.59 -12.74
CA GLU A 210 -8.37 14.40 -14.19
C GLU A 210 -7.21 13.54 -14.70
N GLU A 211 -6.00 13.78 -14.20
CA GLU A 211 -4.81 13.00 -14.55
C GLU A 211 -4.97 11.53 -14.11
N GLN A 212 -5.43 11.32 -12.88
CA GLN A 212 -5.68 9.98 -12.34
C GLN A 212 -6.77 9.25 -13.11
N GLN A 213 -7.87 9.94 -13.45
CA GLN A 213 -8.96 9.36 -14.24
C GLN A 213 -8.47 8.92 -15.61
N ARG A 214 -7.77 9.80 -16.33
CA ARG A 214 -7.25 9.52 -17.67
C ARG A 214 -6.28 8.35 -17.67
N TYR A 215 -5.36 8.32 -16.71
CA TYR A 215 -4.45 7.19 -16.53
C TYR A 215 -5.22 5.89 -16.25
N GLY A 216 -6.20 5.94 -15.36
CA GLY A 216 -7.00 4.78 -14.97
C GLY A 216 -7.87 4.24 -16.10
N GLU A 217 -8.42 5.10 -16.96
CA GLU A 217 -9.16 4.68 -18.18
C GLU A 217 -8.24 3.92 -19.14
N ALA A 218 -7.03 4.44 -19.37
CA ALA A 218 -6.03 3.78 -20.22
C ALA A 218 -5.53 2.46 -19.60
N LEU A 219 -5.32 2.43 -18.28
CA LEU A 219 -4.97 1.22 -17.55
C LEU A 219 -6.06 0.16 -17.70
N ARG A 220 -7.32 0.48 -17.43
CA ARG A 220 -8.45 -0.47 -17.47
C ARG A 220 -8.69 -1.06 -18.86
N ALA A 221 -8.22 -0.40 -19.93
CA ALA A 221 -8.29 -0.94 -21.29
C ALA A 221 -7.39 -2.16 -21.52
N THR A 222 -6.29 -2.31 -20.76
CA THR A 222 -5.29 -3.37 -20.99
C THR A 222 -4.83 -4.10 -19.72
N TRP A 223 -5.12 -3.52 -18.56
CA TRP A 223 -4.54 -3.81 -17.25
C TRP A 223 -3.00 -3.75 -17.20
N GLY A 224 -2.38 -3.15 -18.21
CA GLY A 224 -0.95 -2.82 -18.24
C GLY A 224 -0.74 -1.33 -18.04
N HIS A 225 0.38 -0.97 -17.41
CA HIS A 225 0.82 0.41 -17.29
C HIS A 225 0.89 1.05 -18.68
N PRO A 226 0.10 2.10 -18.94
CA PRO A 226 0.06 2.75 -20.25
C PRO A 226 1.33 3.59 -20.48
N ALA A 227 2.05 3.31 -21.57
CA ALA A 227 3.19 4.13 -21.99
C ALA A 227 2.76 5.52 -22.52
N THR A 228 1.51 5.66 -22.95
CA THR A 228 0.87 6.90 -23.39
C THR A 228 -0.57 6.90 -22.92
N TRP A 229 -1.03 7.99 -22.30
CA TRP A 229 -2.39 8.13 -21.80
C TRP A 229 -2.82 9.59 -21.90
#